data_AF-A0A520DXL6-F1
#
_entry.id   AF-A0A520DXL6-F1
#
_cell.length_a   1.000
_cell.length_b   1.000
_cell.length_c   1.000
_cell.angle_alpha   90.00
_cell.angle_beta   90.00
_cell.angle_gamma   90.00
#
_symmetry.space_group_name_H-M   'P 1'
#
loop_
_entity.id
_entity.type
_entity.pdbx_description
1 polymer ?
#
loop_
_entity_poly.entity_id
_entity_poly.type
_entity_poly.pdbx_seq_one_letter_code
_entity_poly.pdbx_strand_id
1 'polypeptide(L)'
;MTTKRLFILLLLLAINVQLRAQDDIASLINPPLLQKYIDLAKEYYPKRKMYKASELSAKAKIGTAKAGYLESLNASYFYRPSNGTILDVNNPYSINGFQFGVNLNLGLFFRTPSLVRQAREEYNSASYLTKEYDILLEVDVKERYFEYLQWLSDLKVKNQAYIDNKAASDGLRYKFEKGEVSLDVYTKAKSLTSTANSEKLMAEVNMLKARSLLEALIGKKMEDVK
;
A
#
# COMPACT_ATOMS: atom_id res chain seq x y z
N MET A 1 36.92 34.92 -35.21
CA MET A 1 36.02 33.75 -35.24
C MET A 1 34.85 34.09 -36.16
N THR A 2 34.68 33.34 -37.24
CA THR A 2 33.82 33.69 -38.37
C THR A 2 32.34 33.75 -37.98
N THR A 3 31.61 34.76 -38.46
CA THR A 3 30.18 35.00 -38.20
C THR A 3 29.30 33.77 -38.44
N LYS A 4 29.69 32.89 -39.38
CA LYS A 4 29.04 31.59 -39.63
C LYS A 4 29.11 30.63 -38.43
N ARG A 5 30.22 30.60 -37.68
CA ARG A 5 30.36 29.75 -36.48
C ARG A 5 29.52 30.27 -35.31
N LEU A 6 29.37 31.58 -35.18
CA LEU A 6 28.49 32.19 -34.17
C LEU A 6 27.02 31.86 -34.46
N PHE A 7 26.61 31.92 -35.74
CA PHE A 7 25.24 31.62 -36.17
C PHE A 7 24.88 30.14 -35.94
N ILE A 8 25.80 29.21 -36.20
CA ILE A 8 25.62 27.78 -35.91
C ILE A 8 25.50 27.53 -34.39
N LEU A 9 26.30 28.23 -33.57
CA LEU A 9 26.23 28.11 -32.12
C LEU A 9 24.88 28.63 -31.57
N LEU A 10 24.38 29.73 -32.14
CA LEU A 10 23.09 30.33 -31.77
C LEU A 10 21.90 29.45 -32.19
N LEU A 11 22.01 28.78 -33.35
CA LEU A 11 21.02 27.80 -33.80
C LEU A 11 20.99 26.55 -32.89
N LEU A 12 22.16 26.06 -32.46
CA LEU A 12 22.26 24.93 -31.52
C LEU A 12 21.73 25.27 -30.12
N LEU A 13 21.89 26.52 -29.66
CA LEU A 13 21.29 26.99 -28.41
C LEU A 13 19.76 27.09 -28.49
N ALA A 14 19.20 27.48 -29.65
CA ALA A 14 17.75 27.57 -29.84
C ALA A 14 17.06 26.18 -29.85
N ILE A 15 17.73 25.15 -30.36
CA ILE A 15 17.19 23.77 -30.39
C ILE A 15 17.04 23.19 -28.97
N ASN A 16 17.89 23.60 -28.02
CA ASN A 16 17.81 23.13 -26.63
C ASN A 16 16.62 23.72 -25.84
N VAL A 17 16.09 24.88 -26.25
CA VAL A 17 14.96 25.52 -25.56
C VAL A 17 13.63 24.89 -25.94
N GLN A 18 13.49 24.36 -27.16
CA GLN A 18 12.24 23.75 -27.65
C GLN A 18 11.98 22.33 -27.11
N LEU A 19 12.97 21.68 -26.48
CA LEU A 19 12.82 20.34 -25.90
C LEU A 19 12.13 20.31 -24.53
N ARG A 20 11.84 21.47 -23.92
CA ARG A 20 11.18 21.57 -22.60
C ARG A 20 9.67 21.83 -22.65
N ALA A 21 9.06 21.83 -23.83
CA ALA A 21 7.64 22.11 -24.03
C ALA A 21 6.83 20.86 -24.41
N GLN A 22 7.30 19.66 -24.06
CA GLN A 22 6.46 18.46 -24.08
C GLN A 22 5.72 18.39 -22.74
N ASP A 23 4.38 18.43 -22.78
CA ASP A 23 3.51 18.16 -21.63
C ASP A 23 3.71 16.70 -21.19
N ASP A 24 4.76 16.47 -20.40
CA ASP A 24 5.11 15.15 -19.89
C ASP A 24 4.33 14.85 -18.61
N ILE A 25 3.78 13.64 -18.49
CA ILE A 25 3.11 13.17 -17.27
C ILE A 25 4.08 13.21 -16.09
N ALA A 26 5.39 13.06 -16.33
CA ALA A 26 6.41 13.20 -15.29
C ALA A 26 6.37 14.57 -14.58
N SER A 27 5.95 15.64 -15.28
CA SER A 27 5.82 16.99 -14.70
C SER A 27 4.65 17.11 -13.70
N LEU A 28 3.67 16.21 -13.77
CA LEU A 28 2.50 16.17 -12.87
C LEU A 28 2.80 15.45 -11.54
N ILE A 29 3.92 14.74 -11.45
CA ILE A 29 4.32 13.99 -10.26
C ILE A 29 4.77 14.98 -9.19
N ASN A 30 4.12 14.94 -8.02
CA ASN A 30 4.54 15.68 -6.83
C ASN A 30 5.18 14.72 -5.82
N PRO A 31 6.53 14.65 -5.73
CA PRO A 31 7.19 13.69 -4.85
C PRO A 31 6.87 13.87 -3.36
N PRO A 32 6.80 15.10 -2.80
CA PRO A 32 6.35 15.31 -1.43
C PRO A 32 4.96 14.75 -1.14
N LEU A 33 4.00 14.97 -2.05
CA LEU A 33 2.64 14.47 -1.90
C LEU A 33 2.58 12.94 -1.98
N LEU A 34 3.35 12.36 -2.91
CA LEU A 34 3.47 10.92 -3.05
C LEU A 34 4.03 10.27 -1.79
N GLN A 35 5.06 10.86 -1.17
CA GLN A 35 5.59 10.38 0.10
C GLN A 35 4.52 10.42 1.21
N LYS A 36 3.75 11.51 1.29
CA LYS A 36 2.64 11.63 2.24
C LYS A 36 1.59 10.52 2.05
N TYR A 37 1.27 10.16 0.80
CA TYR A 37 0.37 9.04 0.51
C TYR A 37 0.94 7.69 0.96
N ILE A 38 2.23 7.45 0.75
CA ILE A 38 2.90 6.23 1.22
C ILE A 38 2.84 6.13 2.75
N ASP A 39 3.10 7.24 3.44
CA ASP A 39 3.09 7.28 4.90
C ASP A 39 1.67 7.02 5.46
N LEU A 40 0.65 7.64 4.86
CA LEU A 40 -0.75 7.39 5.21
C LEU A 40 -1.15 5.92 4.95
N ALA A 41 -0.75 5.33 3.82
CA ALA A 41 -1.02 3.92 3.55
C ALA A 41 -0.37 3.02 4.61
N LYS A 42 0.89 3.27 4.98
CA LYS A 42 1.59 2.53 6.05
C LYS A 42 0.93 2.69 7.42
N GLU A 43 0.25 3.81 7.68
CA GLU A 43 -0.46 4.07 8.93
C GLU A 43 -1.86 3.43 8.98
N TYR A 44 -2.65 3.60 7.91
CA TYR A 44 -4.08 3.26 7.92
C TYR A 44 -4.41 1.89 7.34
N TYR A 45 -3.60 1.35 6.42
CA TYR A 45 -3.98 0.18 5.65
C TYR A 45 -4.11 -1.10 6.51
N PRO A 46 -5.28 -1.76 6.55
CA PRO A 46 -5.52 -2.89 7.46
C PRO A 46 -4.58 -4.08 7.25
N LYS A 47 -4.25 -4.40 5.99
CA LYS A 47 -3.39 -5.54 5.67
C LYS A 47 -1.97 -5.32 6.20
N ARG A 48 -1.47 -4.09 6.20
CA ARG A 48 -0.20 -3.71 6.84
C ARG A 48 -0.25 -3.96 8.35
N LYS A 49 -1.33 -3.55 9.01
CA LYS A 49 -1.54 -3.79 10.46
C LYS A 49 -1.56 -5.27 10.80
N MET A 50 -2.15 -6.11 9.95
CA MET A 50 -2.13 -7.57 10.09
C MET A 50 -0.71 -8.14 10.10
N TYR A 51 0.15 -7.74 9.14
CA TYR A 51 1.56 -8.17 9.13
C TYR A 51 2.30 -7.71 10.38
N LYS A 52 2.10 -6.46 10.80
CA LYS A 52 2.73 -5.94 12.01
C LYS A 52 2.28 -6.69 13.26
N ALA A 53 1.00 -7.04 13.36
CA ALA A 53 0.48 -7.85 14.46
C ALA A 53 1.10 -9.26 14.47
N SER A 54 1.29 -9.88 13.29
CA SER A 54 1.96 -11.17 13.14
C SER A 54 3.42 -11.12 13.61
N GLU A 55 4.17 -10.09 13.22
CA GLU A 55 5.55 -9.85 13.68
C GLU A 55 5.60 -9.70 15.21
N LEU A 56 4.70 -8.91 15.79
CA LEU A 56 4.62 -8.72 17.25
C LEU A 56 4.25 -10.01 17.97
N SER A 57 3.34 -10.82 17.40
CA SER A 57 2.99 -12.13 17.93
C SER A 57 4.19 -13.08 17.92
N ALA A 58 4.96 -13.12 16.83
CA ALA A 58 6.17 -13.93 16.75
C ALA A 58 7.24 -13.46 17.76
N LYS A 59 7.36 -12.14 17.96
CA LYS A 59 8.23 -11.57 18.99
C LYS A 59 7.83 -12.00 20.41
N ALA A 60 6.52 -12.02 20.70
CA ALA A 60 6.01 -12.46 21.99
C ALA A 60 6.36 -13.94 22.28
N LYS A 61 6.38 -14.80 21.25
CA LYS A 61 6.80 -16.21 21.39
C LYS A 61 8.23 -16.38 21.90
N ILE A 62 9.13 -15.42 21.64
CA ILE A 62 10.48 -15.45 22.21
C ILE A 62 10.41 -15.28 23.74
N GLY A 63 9.53 -14.40 24.21
CA GLY A 63 9.28 -14.18 25.63
C GLY A 63 8.71 -15.43 26.30
N THR A 64 7.72 -16.07 25.68
CA THR A 64 7.15 -17.33 26.20
C THR A 64 8.16 -18.47 26.18
N ALA A 65 8.96 -18.61 25.12
CA ALA A 65 10.03 -19.61 25.06
C ALA A 65 11.08 -19.41 26.17
N LYS A 66 11.42 -18.16 26.51
CA LYS A 66 12.30 -17.86 27.64
C LYS A 66 11.64 -18.16 28.99
N ALA A 67 10.34 -17.92 29.14
CA ALA A 67 9.61 -18.29 30.35
C ALA A 67 9.63 -19.81 30.60
N GLY A 68 9.85 -20.63 29.57
CA GLY A 68 10.09 -22.07 29.70
C GLY A 68 11.27 -22.45 30.61
N TYR A 69 12.21 -21.53 30.88
CA TYR A 69 13.23 -21.77 31.92
C TYR A 69 12.61 -21.81 33.32
N LEU A 70 11.60 -20.99 33.59
CA LEU A 70 10.87 -21.01 34.86
C LEU A 70 10.03 -22.28 34.98
N GLU A 71 9.45 -22.76 33.87
CA GLU A 71 8.71 -24.04 33.85
C GLU A 71 9.60 -25.25 34.17
N SER A 72 10.92 -25.14 33.93
CA SER A 72 11.85 -26.21 34.32
C SER A 72 11.98 -26.37 35.83
N LEU A 73 11.62 -25.34 36.61
CA LEU A 73 11.64 -25.37 38.06
C LEU A 73 10.21 -25.45 38.61
N ASN A 74 9.88 -26.54 39.29
CA ASN A 74 8.59 -26.72 39.93
C ASN A 74 8.76 -26.78 41.45
N ALA A 75 8.04 -25.93 42.17
CA ALA A 75 7.92 -26.01 43.62
C ALA A 75 6.55 -26.62 43.97
N SER A 76 6.56 -27.62 44.83
CA SER A 76 5.38 -28.38 45.23
C SER A 76 5.31 -28.47 46.74
N TYR A 77 4.08 -28.47 47.25
CA TYR A 77 3.78 -28.62 48.66
C TYR A 77 2.69 -29.66 48.83
N PHE A 78 2.96 -30.64 49.67
CA PHE A 78 2.04 -31.74 49.97
C PHE A 78 1.83 -31.84 51.48
N TYR A 79 0.58 -31.94 51.90
CA TYR A 79 0.20 -32.19 53.28
C TYR A 79 -0.53 -33.53 53.38
N ARG A 80 -0.08 -34.40 54.29
CA ARG A 80 -0.66 -35.73 54.52
C ARG A 80 -1.15 -35.87 55.98
N PRO A 81 -2.46 -36.05 56.22
CA PRO A 81 -3.00 -36.35 57.55
C PRO A 81 -2.60 -37.76 58.02
N SER A 82 -2.47 -37.97 59.34
CA SER A 82 -1.87 -39.16 59.96
C SER A 82 -2.57 -40.51 59.72
N ASN A 83 -3.78 -40.51 59.16
CA ASN A 83 -4.64 -41.70 59.07
C ASN A 83 -4.67 -42.35 57.67
N GLY A 84 -3.76 -41.98 56.75
CA GLY A 84 -3.72 -42.52 55.39
C GLY A 84 -2.81 -43.75 55.23
N THR A 85 -3.25 -44.77 54.48
CA THR A 85 -2.54 -46.02 54.15
C THR A 85 -1.18 -45.78 53.46
N ILE A 86 -0.12 -46.47 53.90
CA ILE A 86 1.30 -46.22 53.55
C ILE A 86 1.62 -46.40 52.05
N LEU A 87 0.78 -47.12 51.30
CA LEU A 87 0.88 -47.31 49.85
C LEU A 87 -0.50 -47.09 49.23
N ASP A 88 -0.70 -45.92 48.64
CA ASP A 88 -1.85 -45.61 47.79
C ASP A 88 -1.35 -45.52 46.34
N VAL A 89 -2.05 -46.15 45.40
CA VAL A 89 -1.74 -46.11 43.96
C VAL A 89 -1.70 -44.66 43.44
N ASN A 90 -2.37 -43.74 44.14
CA ASN A 90 -2.41 -42.31 43.80
C ASN A 90 -1.35 -41.44 44.51
N ASN A 91 -0.58 -41.97 45.48
CA ASN A 91 0.38 -41.17 46.25
C ASN A 91 1.62 -41.99 46.70
N PRO A 92 2.76 -41.86 46.01
CA PRO A 92 3.97 -42.66 46.26
C PRO A 92 4.82 -42.22 47.47
N TYR A 93 4.38 -41.23 48.26
CA TYR A 93 5.20 -40.67 49.35
C TYR A 93 4.91 -41.34 50.72
N SER A 94 5.95 -41.87 51.37
CA SER A 94 5.87 -42.73 52.56
C SER A 94 5.94 -42.02 53.93
N ILE A 95 6.10 -40.69 53.96
CA ILE A 95 6.29 -39.89 55.19
C ILE A 95 5.03 -39.08 55.51
N ASN A 96 4.52 -39.20 56.73
CA ASN A 96 3.39 -38.39 57.23
C ASN A 96 3.86 -36.97 57.62
N GLY A 97 3.09 -35.93 57.28
CA GLY A 97 3.42 -34.53 57.61
C GLY A 97 3.42 -33.57 56.41
N PHE A 98 4.10 -32.43 56.57
CA PHE A 98 4.31 -31.43 55.52
C PHE A 98 5.53 -31.80 54.68
N GLN A 99 5.39 -31.81 53.36
CA GLN A 99 6.47 -32.06 52.42
C GLN A 99 6.59 -30.89 51.44
N PHE A 100 7.81 -30.40 51.27
CA PHE A 100 8.15 -29.38 50.28
C PHE A 100 9.11 -30.02 49.27
N GLY A 101 8.77 -29.97 48.00
CA GLY A 101 9.57 -30.54 46.93
C GLY A 101 9.90 -29.48 45.88
N VAL A 102 11.18 -29.33 45.55
CA VAL A 102 11.62 -28.57 44.38
C VAL A 102 12.12 -29.57 43.35
N ASN A 103 11.51 -29.59 42.17
CA ASN A 103 11.90 -30.44 41.06
C ASN A 103 12.47 -29.58 39.93
N LEU A 104 13.63 -29.98 39.40
CA LEU A 104 14.24 -29.40 38.21
C LEU A 104 14.12 -30.39 37.04
N ASN A 105 13.33 -30.03 36.03
CA ASN A 105 13.22 -30.79 34.80
C ASN A 105 14.40 -30.48 33.86
N LEU A 106 15.46 -31.29 33.97
CA LEU A 106 16.67 -31.15 33.14
C LEU A 106 16.38 -31.31 31.63
N GLY A 107 15.43 -32.16 31.26
CA GLY A 107 15.04 -32.34 29.85
C GLY A 107 14.45 -31.07 29.25
N LEU A 108 13.58 -30.39 29.98
CA LEU A 108 13.04 -29.09 29.58
C LEU A 108 14.15 -28.03 29.56
N PHE A 109 14.99 -27.99 30.59
CA PHE A 109 16.10 -27.05 30.71
C PHE A 109 17.06 -27.07 29.50
N PHE A 110 17.46 -28.26 29.04
CA PHE A 110 18.35 -28.41 27.88
C PHE A 110 17.64 -28.16 26.54
N ARG A 111 16.32 -28.34 26.46
CA ARG A 111 15.54 -28.08 25.24
C ARG A 111 15.20 -26.60 25.05
N THR A 112 15.02 -25.84 26.14
CA THR A 112 14.64 -24.43 26.11
C THR A 112 15.52 -23.54 25.23
N PRO A 113 16.87 -23.62 25.23
CA PRO A 113 17.71 -22.85 24.31
C PRO A 113 17.35 -23.07 22.84
N SER A 114 17.06 -24.31 22.45
CA SER A 114 16.66 -24.66 21.08
C SER A 114 15.32 -24.01 20.71
N LEU A 115 14.34 -24.06 21.63
CA LEU A 115 13.04 -23.42 21.44
C LEU A 115 13.15 -21.89 21.34
N VAL A 116 14.02 -21.26 22.13
CA VAL A 116 14.29 -19.82 22.04
C VAL A 116 14.93 -19.45 20.71
N ARG A 117 15.86 -20.28 20.21
CA ARG A 117 16.45 -20.10 18.86
C ARG A 117 15.39 -20.24 17.78
N GLN A 118 14.54 -21.26 17.84
CA GLN A 118 13.43 -21.45 16.91
C GLN A 118 12.49 -20.24 16.91
N ALA A 119 12.03 -19.78 18.07
CA ALA A 119 11.15 -18.61 18.19
C ALA A 119 11.80 -17.33 17.64
N ARG A 120 13.13 -17.20 17.75
CA ARG A 120 13.87 -16.08 17.16
C ARG A 120 13.86 -16.13 15.63
N GLU A 121 14.08 -17.31 15.03
CA GLU A 121 14.00 -17.45 13.58
C GLU A 121 12.58 -17.23 13.05
N GLU A 122 11.55 -17.67 13.78
CA GLU A 122 10.14 -17.35 13.46
C GLU A 122 9.89 -15.84 13.47
N TYR A 123 10.40 -15.12 14.48
CA TYR A 123 10.32 -13.65 14.53
C TYR A 123 11.07 -12.99 13.37
N ASN A 124 12.28 -13.45 13.07
CA ASN A 124 13.07 -12.91 11.95
C ASN A 124 12.30 -13.06 10.63
N SER A 125 11.75 -14.26 10.38
CA SER A 125 10.90 -14.54 9.21
C SER A 125 9.69 -13.59 9.14
N ALA A 126 8.93 -13.44 10.23
CA ALA A 126 7.78 -12.53 10.27
C ALA A 126 8.16 -11.05 10.07
N SER A 127 9.32 -10.63 10.59
CA SER A 127 9.88 -9.29 10.37
C SER A 127 10.25 -9.08 8.90
N TYR A 128 10.86 -10.06 8.24
CA TYR A 128 11.18 -9.94 6.81
C TYR A 128 9.92 -9.85 5.95
N LEU A 129 8.89 -10.67 6.23
CA LEU A 129 7.60 -10.59 5.55
C LEU A 129 6.93 -9.22 5.74
N THR A 130 7.03 -8.63 6.93
CA THR A 130 6.48 -7.29 7.19
C THR A 130 7.22 -6.22 6.38
N LYS A 131 8.55 -6.31 6.29
CA LYS A 131 9.37 -5.38 5.50
C LYS A 131 9.12 -5.52 4.01
N GLU A 132 9.05 -6.75 3.50
CA GLU A 132 8.67 -7.04 2.12
C GLU A 132 7.31 -6.41 1.80
N TYR A 133 6.35 -6.60 2.69
CA TYR A 133 5.03 -6.02 2.52
C TYR A 133 5.03 -4.48 2.55
N ASP A 134 5.83 -3.85 3.40
CA ASP A 134 5.98 -2.38 3.41
C ASP A 134 6.57 -1.86 2.08
N ILE A 135 7.45 -2.62 1.41
CA ILE A 135 7.99 -2.31 0.07
C ILE A 135 6.91 -2.48 -1.00
N LEU A 136 6.18 -3.60 -0.98
CA LEU A 136 5.09 -3.85 -1.93
C LEU A 136 3.98 -2.80 -1.82
N LEU A 137 3.61 -2.43 -0.60
CA LEU A 137 2.63 -1.37 -0.36
C LEU A 137 3.08 -0.03 -0.94
N GLU A 138 4.37 0.28 -0.84
CA GLU A 138 4.92 1.50 -1.44
C GLU A 138 4.86 1.48 -2.98
N VAL A 139 5.15 0.34 -3.59
CA VAL A 139 5.01 0.16 -5.05
C VAL A 139 3.55 0.31 -5.47
N ASP A 140 2.63 -0.36 -4.77
CA ASP A 140 1.19 -0.27 -5.03
C ASP A 140 0.68 1.18 -4.97
N VAL A 141 1.10 1.95 -3.95
CA VAL A 141 0.72 3.37 -3.84
C VAL A 141 1.24 4.19 -5.03
N LYS A 142 2.50 3.96 -5.45
CA LYS A 142 3.10 4.64 -6.60
C LYS A 142 2.35 4.32 -7.89
N GLU A 143 2.06 3.05 -8.14
CA GLU A 143 1.32 2.61 -9.32
C GLU A 143 -0.07 3.24 -9.39
N ARG A 144 -0.83 3.21 -8.28
CA ARG A 144 -2.17 3.82 -8.22
C ARG A 144 -2.14 5.33 -8.38
N TYR A 145 -1.11 5.99 -7.84
CA TYR A 145 -0.92 7.43 -8.03
C TYR A 145 -0.63 7.78 -9.49
N PHE A 146 0.24 7.03 -10.16
CA PHE A 146 0.54 7.25 -11.57
C PHE A 146 -0.66 6.96 -12.47
N GLU A 147 -1.41 5.89 -12.18
CA GLU A 147 -2.66 5.57 -12.86
C GLU A 147 -3.69 6.71 -12.71
N TYR A 148 -3.83 7.27 -11.50
CA TYR A 148 -4.68 8.43 -11.26
C TYR A 148 -4.24 9.66 -12.08
N LEU A 149 -2.94 9.98 -12.10
CA LEU A 149 -2.42 11.11 -12.89
C LEU A 149 -2.64 10.91 -14.39
N GLN A 150 -2.47 9.68 -14.89
CA GLN A 150 -2.72 9.33 -16.28
C GLN A 150 -4.19 9.58 -16.65
N TRP A 151 -5.14 9.08 -15.86
CA TRP A 151 -6.57 9.27 -16.12
C TRP A 151 -7.02 10.72 -15.94
N LEU A 152 -6.40 11.46 -15.01
CA LEU A 152 -6.63 12.89 -14.86
C LEU A 152 -6.19 13.66 -16.12
N SER A 153 -5.04 13.31 -16.68
CA SER A 153 -4.55 13.90 -17.93
C SER A 153 -5.45 13.54 -19.12
N ASP A 154 -5.85 12.27 -19.24
CA ASP A 154 -6.77 11.81 -20.28
C ASP A 154 -8.12 12.55 -20.22
N LEU A 155 -8.70 12.69 -19.02
CA LEU A 155 -9.91 13.48 -18.82
C LEU A 155 -9.73 14.93 -19.26
N LYS A 156 -8.59 15.56 -18.97
CA LYS A 156 -8.30 16.93 -19.40
C LYS A 156 -8.31 17.04 -20.92
N VAL A 157 -7.66 16.10 -21.61
CA VAL A 157 -7.59 16.06 -23.09
C VAL A 157 -8.98 15.81 -23.69
N LYS A 158 -9.70 14.80 -23.20
CA LYS A 158 -11.05 14.46 -23.70
C LYS A 158 -12.07 15.58 -23.43
N ASN A 159 -11.95 16.26 -22.30
CA ASN A 159 -12.79 17.42 -22.00
C ASN A 159 -12.50 18.58 -22.96
N GLN A 160 -11.22 18.85 -23.26
CA GLN A 160 -10.86 19.88 -24.25
C GLN A 160 -11.39 19.51 -25.64
N ALA A 161 -11.20 18.26 -26.08
CA ALA A 161 -11.74 17.79 -27.36
C ALA A 161 -13.27 17.92 -27.44
N TYR A 162 -14.00 17.67 -26.35
CA TYR A 162 -15.44 17.92 -26.32
C TYR A 162 -15.78 19.41 -26.46
N ILE A 163 -15.06 20.30 -25.76
CA ILE A 163 -15.28 21.75 -25.85
C ILE A 163 -15.05 22.23 -27.30
N ASP A 164 -13.96 21.80 -27.92
CA ASP A 164 -13.60 22.20 -29.29
C ASP A 164 -14.61 21.67 -30.31
N ASN A 165 -15.01 20.40 -30.20
CA ASN A 165 -16.03 19.82 -31.08
C ASN A 165 -17.40 20.46 -30.89
N LYS A 166 -17.77 20.77 -29.65
CA LYS A 166 -19.03 21.47 -29.34
C LYS A 166 -19.04 22.86 -29.97
N ALA A 167 -17.98 23.63 -29.82
CA ALA A 167 -17.84 24.95 -30.43
C ALA A 167 -17.92 24.88 -31.97
N ALA A 168 -17.26 23.89 -32.58
CA ALA A 168 -17.31 23.67 -34.02
C ALA A 168 -18.73 23.26 -34.50
N SER A 169 -19.40 22.37 -33.77
CA SER A 169 -20.77 21.94 -34.05
C SER A 169 -21.78 23.09 -33.92
N ASP A 170 -21.65 23.93 -32.89
CA ASP A 170 -22.51 25.10 -32.68
C ASP A 170 -22.29 26.14 -33.79
N GLY A 171 -21.05 26.35 -34.23
CA GLY A 171 -20.74 27.20 -35.39
C GLY A 171 -21.33 26.65 -36.70
N LEU A 172 -21.24 25.34 -36.93
CA LEU A 172 -21.81 24.70 -38.11
C LEU A 172 -23.34 24.69 -38.10
N ARG A 173 -23.96 24.59 -36.92
CA ARG A 173 -25.41 24.75 -36.77
C ARG A 173 -25.87 26.11 -37.30
N TYR A 174 -25.21 27.19 -36.88
CA TYR A 174 -25.56 28.54 -37.32
C TYR A 174 -25.40 28.72 -38.84
N LYS A 175 -24.31 28.18 -39.41
CA LYS A 175 -24.10 28.19 -40.87
C LYS A 175 -25.16 27.36 -41.62
N PHE A 176 -25.58 26.23 -41.06
CA PHE A 176 -26.61 25.38 -41.64
C PHE A 176 -27.98 26.08 -41.63
N GLU A 177 -28.33 26.74 -40.53
CA GLU A 177 -29.56 27.54 -40.40
C GLU A 177 -29.62 28.68 -41.44
N LYS A 178 -28.47 29.16 -41.93
CA LYS A 178 -28.35 30.13 -43.03
C LYS A 178 -28.24 29.51 -44.43
N GLY A 179 -28.20 28.18 -44.54
CA GLY A 179 -28.00 27.47 -45.80
C GLY A 179 -26.56 27.53 -46.35
N GLU A 180 -25.58 27.94 -45.55
CA GLU A 180 -24.16 28.06 -45.96
C GLU A 180 -23.41 26.72 -45.96
N VAL A 181 -23.94 25.69 -45.30
CA VAL A 181 -23.38 24.32 -45.26
C VAL A 181 -24.47 23.28 -45.44
N SER A 182 -24.10 22.07 -45.88
CA SER A 182 -25.06 20.97 -46.09
C SER A 182 -25.45 20.26 -44.79
N LEU A 183 -26.60 19.58 -44.82
CA LEU A 183 -27.08 18.74 -43.70
C LEU A 183 -26.10 17.62 -43.34
N ASP A 184 -25.40 17.05 -44.32
CA ASP A 184 -24.40 16.00 -44.11
C ASP A 184 -23.23 16.51 -43.24
N VAL A 185 -22.71 17.71 -43.54
CA VAL A 185 -21.60 18.33 -42.78
C VAL A 185 -22.04 18.61 -41.34
N TYR A 186 -23.23 19.17 -41.14
CA TYR A 186 -23.78 19.41 -39.80
C TYR A 186 -23.98 18.10 -39.02
N THR A 187 -24.55 17.08 -39.66
CA THR A 187 -24.80 15.77 -39.02
C THR A 187 -23.51 15.09 -38.59
N LYS A 188 -22.45 15.16 -39.42
CA LYS A 188 -21.11 14.67 -39.07
C LYS A 188 -20.53 15.37 -37.85
N ALA A 189 -20.61 16.70 -37.80
CA ALA A 189 -20.13 17.48 -36.64
C ALA A 189 -20.88 17.14 -35.35
N LYS A 190 -22.20 16.94 -35.44
CA LYS A 190 -23.03 16.51 -34.31
C LYS A 190 -22.65 15.11 -33.84
N SER A 191 -22.40 14.17 -34.77
CA SER A 191 -21.92 12.83 -34.44
C SER A 191 -20.56 12.87 -33.73
N LEU A 192 -19.60 13.66 -34.24
CA LEU A 192 -18.29 13.83 -33.62
C LEU A 192 -18.39 14.40 -32.20
N THR A 193 -19.24 15.41 -31.99
CA THR A 193 -19.49 16.00 -30.66
C THR A 193 -20.08 14.96 -29.71
N SER A 194 -21.00 14.11 -30.18
CA SER A 194 -21.58 13.04 -29.39
C SER A 194 -20.53 12.00 -28.99
N THR A 195 -19.66 11.59 -29.92
CA THR A 195 -18.55 10.66 -29.64
C THR A 195 -17.59 11.26 -28.62
N ALA A 196 -17.16 12.52 -28.81
CA ALA A 196 -16.26 13.21 -27.88
C ALA A 196 -16.87 13.33 -26.46
N ASN A 197 -18.19 13.56 -26.37
CA ASN A 197 -18.88 13.56 -25.09
C ASN A 197 -18.87 12.17 -24.42
N SER A 198 -19.10 11.10 -25.19
CA SER A 198 -19.03 9.73 -24.68
C SER A 198 -17.63 9.38 -24.17
N GLU A 199 -16.58 9.74 -24.92
CA GLU A 199 -15.19 9.52 -24.52
C GLU A 199 -14.84 10.30 -23.24
N LYS A 200 -15.28 11.56 -23.14
CA LYS A 200 -15.12 12.36 -21.91
C LYS A 200 -15.75 11.66 -20.71
N LEU A 201 -16.99 11.19 -20.83
CA LEU A 201 -17.69 10.51 -19.72
C LEU A 201 -16.96 9.23 -19.29
N MET A 202 -16.44 8.46 -20.24
CA MET A 202 -15.62 7.29 -19.93
C MET A 202 -14.33 7.67 -19.19
N ALA A 203 -13.62 8.70 -19.66
CA ALA A 203 -12.41 9.19 -19.01
C ALA A 203 -12.70 9.68 -17.58
N GLU A 204 -13.84 10.34 -17.36
CA GLU A 204 -14.27 10.79 -16.04
C GLU A 204 -14.51 9.61 -15.09
N VAL A 205 -15.23 8.59 -15.54
CA VAL A 205 -15.46 7.36 -14.76
C VAL A 205 -14.14 6.66 -14.43
N ASN A 206 -13.20 6.58 -15.36
CA ASN A 206 -11.90 5.94 -15.12
C ASN A 206 -11.05 6.74 -14.13
N MET A 207 -11.06 8.08 -14.23
CA MET A 207 -10.40 8.95 -13.26
C MET A 207 -10.99 8.77 -11.85
N LEU A 208 -12.32 8.74 -11.72
CA LEU A 208 -12.99 8.52 -10.44
C LEU A 208 -12.70 7.14 -9.84
N LYS A 209 -12.61 6.09 -10.68
CA LYS A 209 -12.20 4.74 -10.23
C LYS A 209 -10.77 4.74 -9.71
N ALA A 210 -9.82 5.28 -10.49
CA ALA A 210 -8.42 5.35 -10.11
C ALA A 210 -8.24 6.14 -8.80
N ARG A 211 -8.98 7.24 -8.67
CA ARG A 211 -9.05 8.05 -7.46
C ARG A 211 -9.54 7.23 -6.26
N SER A 212 -10.68 6.54 -6.39
CA SER A 212 -11.26 5.73 -5.31
C SER A 212 -10.33 4.59 -4.89
N LEU A 213 -9.61 3.98 -5.82
CA LEU A 213 -8.63 2.92 -5.53
C LEU A 213 -7.43 3.45 -4.74
N LEU A 214 -6.93 4.63 -5.09
CA LEU A 214 -5.86 5.28 -4.33
C LEU A 214 -6.32 5.67 -2.93
N GLU A 215 -7.52 6.24 -2.80
CA GLU A 215 -8.15 6.60 -1.50
C GLU A 215 -8.32 5.38 -0.59
N ALA A 216 -8.76 4.25 -1.15
CA ALA A 216 -8.91 3.00 -0.41
C ALA A 216 -7.58 2.49 0.15
N LEU A 217 -6.46 2.74 -0.55
CA LEU A 217 -5.12 2.32 -0.12
C LEU A 217 -4.56 3.23 0.98
N ILE A 218 -4.73 4.56 0.84
CA ILE A 218 -4.25 5.54 1.84
C ILE A 218 -5.16 5.64 3.07
N GLY A 219 -6.41 5.19 2.97
CA GLY A 219 -7.39 5.18 4.06
C GLY A 219 -7.98 6.55 4.41
N LYS A 220 -7.79 7.55 3.54
CA LYS A 220 -8.34 8.92 3.65
C LYS A 220 -8.77 9.42 2.28
N LYS A 221 -9.67 10.41 2.25
CA LYS A 221 -10.04 11.08 1.00
C LYS A 221 -8.92 11.99 0.53
N MET A 222 -8.76 12.14 -0.79
CA MET A 222 -7.70 13.00 -1.33
C MET A 222 -7.92 14.49 -1.02
N GLU A 223 -9.16 14.94 -0.78
CA GLU A 223 -9.43 16.32 -0.34
C GLU A 223 -8.77 16.67 0.99
N ASP A 224 -8.76 15.73 1.94
CA ASP A 224 -8.28 15.96 3.31
C ASP A 224 -6.74 15.96 3.41
N VAL A 225 -6.07 15.55 2.33
CA VAL A 225 -4.60 15.35 2.28
C VAL A 225 -3.90 16.46 1.50
N LYS A 226 -4.63 17.31 0.77
CA LYS A 226 -4.09 18.44 0.01
C LYS A 226 -3.52 19.53 0.91
#